data_AF-A0A973Z1J2-F1
#
_entry.id   AF-A0A973Z1J2-F1
#
_cell.length_a   1.000
_cell.length_b   1.000
_cell.length_c   1.000
_cell.angle_alpha   90.00
_cell.angle_beta   90.00
_cell.angle_gamma   90.00
#
_symmetry.space_group_name_H-M   'P 1'
#
loop_
_entity.id
_entity.type
_entity.pdbx_description
1 polymer ?
#
loop_
_entity_poly.entity_id
_entity_poly.type
_entity_poly.pdbx_seq_one_letter_code
_entity_poly.pdbx_strand_id
1 'polypeptide(L)' 'MSAAPRPLLLVGGGGLAREVLAAVRLTPELWRPVGALDDDPARHGADLDGLPVLGGTDLVRSTDAAVVV' A
#
# COMPACT_ATOMS: atom_id res chain seq x y z
N MET A 1 -23.94 3.92 -11.23
CA MET A 1 -22.71 3.12 -11.36
C MET A 1 -21.79 3.54 -10.23
N SER A 2 -21.37 2.63 -9.34
CA SER A 2 -20.31 2.96 -8.39
C SER A 2 -18.98 3.00 -9.15
N ALA A 3 -18.11 3.97 -8.85
CA ALA A 3 -16.77 4.03 -9.42
C ALA A 3 -15.96 2.81 -8.97
N ALA A 4 -14.97 2.39 -9.79
CA ALA A 4 -14.07 1.32 -9.41
C ALA A 4 -13.22 1.72 -8.19
N PRO A 5 -12.85 0.76 -7.30
CA PRO A 5 -12.02 1.06 -6.13
C PRO A 5 -10.68 1.69 -6.55
N ARG A 6 -10.28 2.75 -5.84
CA ARG A 6 -9.07 3.50 -6.15
C ARG A 6 -7.83 2.73 -5.69
N PRO A 7 -6.78 2.60 -6.53
CA PRO A 7 -5.50 2.02 -6.11
C PRO A 7 -4.91 2.78 -4.92
N LEU A 8 -4.36 2.06 -3.94
CA LEU A 8 -3.73 2.62 -2.74
C LEU A 8 -2.35 2.00 -2.50
N LEU A 9 -1.35 2.85 -2.31
CA LEU A 9 -0.03 2.49 -1.80
C LEU A 9 0.07 2.86 -0.32
N LEU A 10 0.67 1.98 0.47
CA LEU A 10 1.02 2.24 1.86
C LEU A 10 2.50 2.65 1.95
N VAL A 11 2.84 3.63 2.78
CA VAL A 11 4.23 3.97 3.09
C VAL A 11 4.59 3.44 4.47
N GLY A 12 5.64 2.63 4.54
CA GLY A 12 6.11 1.89 5.70
C GLY A 12 5.65 0.42 5.75
N GLY A 13 6.49 -0.45 6.30
CA GLY A 13 6.21 -1.88 6.51
C GLY A 13 6.04 -2.32 7.98
N GLY A 14 5.80 -1.37 8.89
CA GLY A 14 5.72 -1.60 10.34
C GLY A 14 4.39 -2.22 10.83
N GLY A 15 4.21 -2.31 12.15
CA GLY A 15 2.97 -2.80 12.76
C GLY A 15 1.74 -1.98 12.36
N LEU A 16 1.87 -0.64 12.37
CA LEU A 16 0.81 0.27 11.91
C LEU A 16 0.40 0.01 10.46
N ALA A 17 1.35 -0.32 9.58
CA ALA A 17 1.04 -0.59 8.17
C ALA A 17 0.12 -1.81 8.01
N ARG A 18 0.25 -2.83 8.88
CA ARG A 18 -0.67 -3.98 8.91
C ARG A 18 -2.07 -3.60 9.39
N GLU A 19 -2.15 -2.74 10.42
CA GLU A 19 -3.42 -2.24 10.93
C GLU A 19 -4.15 -1.37 9.89
N VAL A 20 -3.41 -0.50 9.18
CA VAL A 20 -3.96 0.28 8.07
C VAL A 20 -4.41 -0.63 6.94
N LEU A 21 -3.62 -1.63 6.56
CA LEU A 21 -4.02 -2.61 5.53
C LEU A 21 -5.30 -3.35 5.91
N ALA A 22 -5.41 -3.79 7.17
CA ALA A 22 -6.62 -4.42 7.69
C ALA A 22 -7.83 -3.50 7.58
N ALA A 23 -7.70 -2.23 7.99
CA ALA A 23 -8.77 -1.24 7.87
C ALA A 23 -9.17 -0.96 6.42
N VAL A 24 -8.20 -0.80 5.51
CA VAL A 24 -8.45 -0.59 4.08
C VAL A 24 -9.23 -1.76 3.48
N ARG A 25 -8.87 -3.00 3.84
CA ARG A 25 -9.55 -4.22 3.38
C ARG A 25 -11.01 -4.33 3.85
N LEU A 26 -11.43 -3.57 4.86
CA LEU A 26 -12.84 -3.46 5.27
C LEU A 26 -13.67 -2.55 4.37
N THR A 27 -13.03 -1.83 3.42
CA THR A 27 -13.69 -0.91 2.47
C THR A 27 -13.30 -1.22 1.01
N PRO A 28 -13.49 -2.48 0.55
CA PRO A 28 -13.03 -2.92 -0.77
C PRO A 28 -13.72 -2.19 -1.94
N GLU A 29 -14.86 -1.55 -1.71
CA GLU A 29 -15.56 -0.70 -2.67
C GLU A 29 -14.89 0.66 -2.89
N LEU A 30 -14.09 1.12 -1.92
CA LEU A 30 -13.37 2.40 -1.99
C LEU A 30 -11.93 2.22 -2.45
N TRP A 31 -11.26 1.18 -1.94
CA TRP A 31 -9.81 1.05 -2.06
C TRP A 31 -9.37 -0.32 -2.57
N ARG A 32 -8.31 -0.30 -3.38
CA ARG A 32 -7.57 -1.48 -3.81
C ARG A 32 -6.09 -1.31 -3.41
N PRO A 33 -5.63 -1.92 -2.31
CA PRO A 33 -4.20 -1.97 -1.99
C PRO A 33 -3.42 -2.58 -3.16
N VAL A 34 -2.35 -1.91 -3.60
CA VAL A 34 -1.51 -2.39 -4.71
C VAL A 34 -0.05 -2.62 -4.33
N GLY A 35 0.38 -2.15 -3.16
CA GLY A 35 1.71 -2.39 -2.62
C GLY A 35 2.01 -1.52 -1.40
N ALA A 36 3.12 -1.83 -0.74
CA ALA A 36 3.74 -0.96 0.24
C ALA A 36 5.06 -0.39 -0.31
N LEU A 37 5.50 0.74 0.23
CA LEU A 37 6.79 1.37 -0.06
C LEU A 37 7.55 1.55 1.25
N ASP A 38 8.83 1.22 1.28
CA ASP A 38 9.67 1.39 2.46
C ASP A 38 11.08 1.75 2.01
N ASP A 39 11.68 2.80 2.59
CA ASP A 39 13.01 3.24 2.19
C ASP A 39 14.12 2.29 2.69
N ASP A 40 13.81 1.37 3.61
CA ASP A 40 14.72 0.28 4.00
C ASP A 40 14.83 -0.78 2.88
N PRO A 41 15.97 -0.90 2.17
CA PRO A 41 16.11 -1.88 1.09
C PRO A 41 15.99 -3.33 1.56
N ALA A 42 16.24 -3.61 2.84
CA ALA A 42 16.07 -4.95 3.40
C ALA A 42 14.61 -5.42 3.42
N ARG A 43 13.65 -4.48 3.28
CA ARG A 43 12.21 -4.77 3.24
C ARG A 43 11.68 -4.96 1.83
N HIS A 44 12.43 -4.59 0.79
CA HIS A 44 11.93 -4.70 -0.59
C HIS A 44 11.65 -6.17 -0.94
N GLY A 45 10.45 -6.44 -1.47
CA GLY A 45 9.95 -7.78 -1.73
C GLY A 45 9.39 -8.53 -0.50
N ALA A 46 9.47 -7.96 0.71
CA ALA A 46 8.83 -8.54 1.87
C ALA A 46 7.30 -8.52 1.77
N ASP A 47 6.67 -9.43 2.49
CA ASP A 47 5.21 -9.55 2.56
C ASP A 47 4.65 -8.80 3.78
N LEU A 48 3.71 -7.90 3.52
CA LEU A 48 2.89 -7.21 4.51
C LEU A 48 1.47 -7.80 4.46
N ASP A 49 1.29 -8.98 5.06
CA ASP A 49 0.03 -9.73 5.12
C ASP A 49 -0.61 -9.93 3.73
N GLY A 50 0.18 -10.38 2.75
CA GLY A 50 -0.20 -10.58 1.36
C GLY A 50 0.01 -9.35 0.45
N LEU A 51 0.53 -8.23 0.98
CA LEU A 51 0.84 -7.03 0.20
C LEU A 51 2.37 -6.88 0.04
N PRO A 52 2.92 -6.87 -1.19
CA PRO A 52 4.36 -6.78 -1.38
C PRO A 52 4.88 -5.37 -1.12
N VAL A 53 6.08 -5.27 -0.53
CA VAL A 53 6.86 -4.03 -0.51
C VAL A 53 7.54 -3.86 -1.87
N LEU A 54 7.16 -2.85 -2.63
CA LEU A 54 7.56 -2.66 -4.04
C LEU A 54 8.93 -2.00 -4.20
N GLY A 55 9.39 -1.28 -3.19
CA GLY A 55 10.62 -0.49 -3.23
C GLY A 55 10.54 0.73 -2.32
N GLY A 56 11.37 1.73 -2.61
CA GLY A 56 11.42 3.00 -1.87
C GLY A 56 10.23 3.92 -2.17
N THR A 57 10.10 4.96 -1.33
CA THR A 57 9.03 5.97 -1.45
C THR A 57 9.13 6.83 -2.71
N ASP A 58 10.28 6.84 -3.37
CA ASP A 58 10.49 7.51 -4.65
C ASP A 58 9.57 6.98 -5.77
N LEU A 59 9.13 5.73 -5.67
CA LEU A 59 8.17 5.11 -6.60
C LEU A 59 6.78 5.76 -6.59
N VAL A 60 6.44 6.60 -5.59
CA VAL A 60 5.20 7.40 -5.61
C VAL A 60 5.15 8.30 -6.85
N ARG A 61 6.29 8.67 -7.42
CA ARG A 61 6.35 9.54 -8.61
C ARG A 61 5.96 8.83 -9.91
N SER A 62 5.92 7.50 -9.92
CA SER A 62 5.64 6.68 -11.11
C SER A 62 4.23 6.08 -11.12
N THR A 63 3.31 6.59 -10.31
CA THR A 63 1.97 6.01 -10.12
C THR A 63 0.89 7.07 -9.88
N ASP A 64 -0.33 6.78 -10.31
CA ASP A 64 -1.54 7.58 -10.02
C ASP A 64 -2.31 7.07 -8.78
N ALA A 65 -1.77 6.05 -8.09
CA ALA A 65 -2.37 5.53 -6.87
C ALA A 65 -2.47 6.60 -5.78
N ALA A 66 -3.50 6.51 -4.95
CA ALA A 66 -3.51 7.23 -3.69
C ALA A 66 -2.39 6.70 -2.77
N VAL A 67 -1.95 7.53 -1.83
CA VAL A 67 -0.90 7.19 -0.87
C VAL A 67 -1.41 7.45 0.54
N VAL A 68 -1.12 6.52 1.45
CA VAL A 68 -1.30 6.68 2.89
C VAL A 68 0.04 6.41 3.59
N VAL A 69 0.34 7.19 4.64
CA VAL A 69 1.57 7.12 5.45
C VAL A 69 1.20 6.73 6.87
#